data_AF-A0A3L8S556-F1
#
_entry.id   AF-A0A3L8S556-F1
#
_cell.length_a   1.000
_cell.length_b   1.000
_cell.length_c   1.000
_cell.angle_alpha   90.00
_cell.angle_beta   90.00
_cell.angle_gamma   90.00
#
_symmetry.space_group_name_H-M   'P 1'
#
loop_
_entity.id
_entity.type
_entity.pdbx_description
1 polymer ?
#
loop_
_entity_poly.entity_id
_entity_poly.type
_entity_poly.pdbx_seq_one_letter_code
_entity_poly.pdbx_strand_id
1 'polypeptide(L)'
;MVALALTCVYNYVELQDVQDLLWEALWTVSNSFLDEQEKRNGMIGNIYSMGLALQALEATRKFYAPRKWDCAQAFSVVYAHNYQQPMAIAQVLPALVGRSYLDVAGLDCAATKNMSPGRQLPLSPMLGTHGIPRDLIQVHYSITNTLQGKHFQYSTSVTVPSGSTLLQVMEVAAEDNPQTFRPEPSQLSRSFQMEQASWGPYVTSIHGLAGSKEDRTYWQFLHAGDALDEGVGTYKPHDGEHIEAVFSTY
;
A
#
# COMPACT_ATOMS: atom_id res chain seq x y z
N MET A 1 6.48 -6.67 -10.09
CA MET A 1 5.72 -6.51 -11.35
C MET A 1 6.60 -6.53 -12.60
N VAL A 2 7.57 -5.61 -12.75
CA VAL A 2 8.45 -5.58 -13.95
C VAL A 2 9.13 -6.93 -14.20
N ALA A 3 9.68 -7.57 -13.17
CA ALA A 3 10.29 -8.90 -13.30
C ALA A 3 9.34 -9.97 -13.87
N LEU A 4 8.05 -9.96 -13.50
CA LEU A 4 7.06 -10.89 -14.05
C LEU A 4 6.85 -10.60 -15.55
N ALA A 5 6.65 -9.33 -15.91
CA ALA A 5 6.46 -8.93 -17.31
C ALA A 5 7.67 -9.28 -18.18
N LEU A 6 8.89 -8.96 -17.73
CA LEU A 6 10.11 -9.30 -18.45
C LEU A 6 10.33 -10.82 -18.55
N THR A 7 9.97 -11.59 -17.52
CA THR A 7 10.01 -13.05 -17.57
C THR A 7 9.05 -13.61 -18.62
N CYS A 8 7.85 -13.04 -18.74
CA CYS A 8 6.91 -13.39 -19.79
C CYS A 8 7.54 -13.14 -21.17
N VAL A 9 8.02 -11.92 -21.42
CA VAL A 9 8.60 -11.52 -22.70
C VAL A 9 9.83 -12.37 -23.05
N TYR A 10 10.71 -12.65 -22.09
CA TYR A 10 11.92 -13.46 -22.28
C TYR A 10 11.62 -14.82 -22.92
N ASN A 11 10.48 -15.43 -22.60
CA ASN A 11 10.11 -16.75 -23.12
C ASN A 11 9.62 -16.73 -24.58
N TYR A 12 9.39 -15.55 -25.18
CA TYR A 12 8.86 -15.39 -26.53
C TYR A 12 9.78 -14.61 -27.48
N VAL A 13 10.87 -14.02 -26.98
CA VAL A 13 11.81 -13.25 -27.80
C VAL A 13 12.74 -14.20 -28.56
N GLU A 14 12.85 -13.99 -29.87
CA GLU A 14 13.74 -14.75 -30.78
C GLU A 14 15.09 -14.04 -31.02
N LEU A 15 15.15 -12.73 -30.81
CA LEU A 15 16.36 -11.93 -30.97
C LEU A 15 17.31 -12.13 -29.78
N GLN A 16 18.48 -12.70 -30.05
CA GLN A 16 19.46 -13.04 -29.00
C GLN A 16 19.88 -11.83 -28.17
N ASP A 17 20.21 -10.70 -28.80
CA ASP A 17 20.66 -9.50 -28.08
C ASP A 17 19.61 -9.00 -27.07
N VAL A 18 18.33 -9.07 -27.45
CA VAL A 18 17.22 -8.68 -26.55
C VAL A 18 17.04 -9.72 -25.45
N GLN A 19 17.18 -11.01 -25.77
CA GLN A 19 17.11 -12.07 -24.78
C GLN A 19 18.22 -11.95 -23.73
N ASP A 20 19.44 -11.61 -24.13
CA ASP A 20 20.58 -11.41 -23.24
C ASP A 20 20.36 -10.19 -22.32
N LEU A 21 19.84 -9.07 -22.86
CA LEU A 21 19.47 -7.90 -22.06
C LEU A 21 18.37 -8.23 -21.02
N LEU A 22 17.38 -9.01 -21.42
CA LEU A 22 16.32 -9.45 -20.51
C LEU A 22 16.87 -10.38 -19.42
N TRP A 23 17.81 -11.27 -19.76
CA TRP A 23 18.50 -12.11 -18.80
C TRP A 23 19.23 -11.29 -17.75
N GLU A 24 20.02 -10.29 -18.17
CA GLU A 24 20.78 -9.42 -17.27
C GLU A 24 19.85 -8.63 -16.33
N ALA A 25 18.77 -8.06 -16.87
CA ALA A 25 17.79 -7.32 -16.08
C ALA A 25 17.12 -8.23 -15.03
N LEU A 26 16.73 -9.45 -15.43
CA LEU A 26 16.07 -10.42 -14.55
C LEU A 26 17.03 -10.99 -13.50
N TRP A 27 18.29 -11.23 -13.87
CA TRP A 27 19.36 -11.60 -12.94
C TRP A 27 19.55 -10.50 -11.87
N THR A 28 19.67 -9.25 -12.31
CA THR A 28 19.93 -8.10 -11.44
C THR A 28 18.79 -7.87 -10.45
N VAL A 29 17.55 -7.81 -10.92
CA VAL A 29 16.39 -7.55 -10.04
C VAL A 29 16.16 -8.70 -9.06
N SER A 30 16.33 -9.95 -9.49
CA SER A 30 16.10 -11.11 -8.63
C SER A 30 17.16 -11.21 -7.54
N ASN A 31 18.43 -11.02 -7.87
CA ASN A 31 19.49 -11.02 -6.86
C ASN A 31 19.37 -9.83 -5.90
N SER A 32 18.93 -8.65 -6.37
CA SER A 32 18.65 -7.51 -5.49
C SER A 32 17.57 -7.82 -4.46
N PHE A 33 16.49 -8.50 -4.85
CA PHE A 33 15.46 -8.96 -3.91
C PHE A 33 15.98 -9.99 -2.90
N LEU A 34 16.83 -10.93 -3.33
CA LEU A 34 17.45 -11.89 -2.42
C LEU A 34 18.40 -11.20 -1.43
N ASP A 35 19.18 -10.24 -1.89
CA ASP A 35 20.07 -9.44 -1.02
C ASP A 35 19.27 -8.62 -0.01
N GLU A 36 18.17 -8.00 -0.44
CA GLU A 36 17.29 -7.25 0.45
C GLU A 36 16.66 -8.16 1.50
N GLN A 37 16.12 -9.30 1.07
CA GLN A 37 15.53 -10.30 1.96
C GLN A 37 16.51 -10.73 3.06
N GLU A 38 17.74 -11.09 2.67
CA GLU A 38 18.78 -11.52 3.61
C GLU A 38 19.11 -10.41 4.62
N LYS A 39 19.21 -9.15 4.15
CA LYS A 39 19.50 -7.99 5.01
C LYS A 39 18.35 -7.64 5.96
N ARG A 40 17.11 -7.92 5.56
CA ARG A 40 15.90 -7.48 6.27
C ARG A 40 15.10 -8.64 6.87
N ASN A 41 15.78 -9.74 7.20
CA ASN A 41 15.21 -10.90 7.89
C ASN A 41 13.93 -11.43 7.22
N GLY A 42 13.93 -11.57 5.89
CA GLY A 42 12.80 -12.08 5.12
C GLY A 42 11.95 -11.01 4.43
N MET A 43 12.10 -9.73 4.78
CA MET A 43 11.31 -8.65 4.17
C MET A 43 11.92 -8.14 2.86
N ILE A 44 11.10 -7.92 1.84
CA ILE A 44 11.44 -7.29 0.56
C ILE A 44 10.47 -6.13 0.35
N GLY A 45 10.98 -4.90 0.44
CA GLY A 45 10.16 -3.69 0.53
C GLY A 45 9.43 -3.56 1.87
N ASN A 46 8.12 -3.69 1.89
CA ASN A 46 7.29 -3.72 3.10
C ASN A 46 6.28 -4.87 3.04
N ILE A 47 5.45 -5.00 4.06
CA ILE A 47 4.50 -6.11 4.16
C ILE A 47 3.47 -6.15 3.01
N TYR A 48 3.19 -5.00 2.38
CA TYR A 48 2.25 -4.87 1.26
C TYR A 48 2.91 -5.14 -0.10
N SER A 49 4.24 -5.00 -0.23
CA SER A 49 4.97 -5.41 -1.45
C SER A 49 5.37 -6.88 -1.47
N MET A 50 5.44 -7.53 -0.30
CA MET A 50 5.88 -8.92 -0.15
C MET A 50 5.18 -9.86 -1.14
N GLY A 51 3.86 -9.81 -1.24
CA GLY A 51 3.09 -10.69 -2.13
C GLY A 51 3.55 -10.68 -3.58
N LEU A 52 3.86 -9.49 -4.12
CA LEU A 52 4.35 -9.33 -5.48
C LEU A 52 5.84 -9.69 -5.62
N ALA A 53 6.65 -9.47 -4.58
CA ALA A 53 8.05 -9.88 -4.55
C ALA A 53 8.20 -11.42 -4.54
N LEU A 54 7.39 -12.11 -3.74
CA LEU A 54 7.34 -13.58 -3.69
C LEU A 54 6.97 -14.16 -5.06
N GLN A 55 5.94 -13.60 -5.72
CA GLN A 55 5.58 -14.02 -7.08
C GLN A 55 6.73 -13.81 -8.07
N ALA A 56 7.44 -12.70 -7.97
CA ALA A 56 8.56 -12.38 -8.85
C ALA A 56 9.71 -13.39 -8.67
N LEU A 57 10.14 -13.64 -7.43
CA LEU A 57 11.20 -14.61 -7.13
C LEU A 57 10.83 -16.03 -7.55
N GLU A 58 9.55 -16.42 -7.39
CA GLU A 58 9.06 -17.70 -7.88
C GLU A 58 9.19 -17.83 -9.40
N ALA A 59 8.79 -16.79 -10.13
CA ALA A 59 8.85 -16.75 -11.59
C ALA A 59 10.29 -16.66 -12.14
N THR A 60 11.23 -16.10 -11.36
CA THR A 60 12.59 -15.81 -11.82
C THR A 60 13.65 -16.81 -11.34
N ARG A 61 13.25 -17.97 -10.81
CA ARG A 61 14.14 -19.06 -10.32
C ARG A 61 15.36 -19.34 -11.22
N LYS A 62 15.16 -19.38 -12.54
CA LYS A 62 16.24 -19.66 -13.50
C LYS A 62 17.32 -18.57 -13.55
N PHE A 63 16.95 -17.33 -13.26
CA PHE A 63 17.83 -16.16 -13.40
C PHE A 63 18.66 -15.87 -12.16
N TYR A 64 18.52 -16.60 -11.07
CA TYR A 64 19.42 -16.47 -9.92
C TYR A 64 20.10 -17.80 -9.56
N ALA A 65 19.80 -18.89 -10.28
CA ALA A 65 20.51 -20.14 -10.13
C ALA A 65 22.02 -19.93 -10.38
N PRO A 66 22.92 -20.56 -9.58
CA PRO A 66 22.67 -21.61 -8.60
C PRO A 66 22.32 -21.10 -7.19
N ARG A 67 22.17 -19.78 -6.97
CA ARG A 67 21.77 -19.22 -5.68
C ARG A 67 20.43 -19.81 -5.25
N LYS A 68 20.31 -20.17 -3.97
CA LYS A 68 19.07 -20.69 -3.41
C LYS A 68 18.33 -19.56 -2.72
N TRP A 69 17.03 -19.50 -2.97
CA TRP A 69 16.14 -18.59 -2.28
C TRP A 69 15.63 -19.25 -1.00
N ASP A 70 15.84 -18.59 0.15
CA ASP A 70 15.16 -18.97 1.40
C ASP A 70 13.70 -18.47 1.38
N CYS A 71 12.86 -19.21 0.66
CA CYS A 71 11.44 -18.90 0.57
C CYS A 71 10.73 -19.02 1.92
N ALA A 72 11.18 -19.94 2.80
CA ALA A 72 10.57 -20.14 4.12
C ALA A 72 10.71 -18.90 5.01
N GLN A 73 11.88 -18.25 4.99
CA GLN A 73 12.11 -16.99 5.70
C GLN A 73 11.15 -15.89 5.23
N ALA A 74 11.05 -15.68 3.90
CA ALA A 74 10.16 -14.66 3.34
C ALA A 74 8.67 -14.95 3.61
N PHE A 75 8.28 -16.24 3.54
CA PHE A 75 6.92 -16.66 3.82
C PHE A 75 6.54 -16.47 5.29
N SER A 76 7.50 -16.62 6.22
CA SER A 76 7.24 -16.41 7.65
C SER A 76 6.81 -14.98 7.96
N VAL A 77 7.37 -13.98 7.25
CA VAL A 77 7.00 -12.56 7.38
C VAL A 77 5.54 -12.33 6.97
N VAL A 78 5.15 -12.89 5.82
CA VAL A 78 3.78 -12.79 5.31
C VAL A 78 2.79 -13.52 6.22
N TYR A 79 3.12 -14.75 6.63
CA TYR A 79 2.25 -15.58 7.45
C TYR A 79 1.98 -14.97 8.83
N ALA A 80 2.94 -14.23 9.38
CA ALA A 80 2.80 -13.55 10.67
C ALA A 80 1.89 -12.30 10.62
N HIS A 81 1.60 -11.77 9.43
CA HIS A 81 0.83 -10.54 9.29
C HIS A 81 -0.67 -10.80 9.12
N ASN A 82 -1.49 -10.00 9.82
CA ASN A 82 -2.95 -10.06 9.70
C ASN A 82 -3.45 -9.09 8.63
N TYR A 83 -3.61 -9.60 7.40
CA TYR A 83 -4.15 -8.82 6.30
C TYR A 83 -5.65 -8.56 6.46
N GLN A 84 -6.04 -7.31 6.70
CA GLN A 84 -7.45 -6.90 6.75
C GLN A 84 -7.91 -6.23 5.44
N GLN A 85 -6.97 -5.71 4.65
CA GLN A 85 -7.26 -4.97 3.43
C GLN A 85 -7.43 -5.95 2.24
N PRO A 86 -8.57 -5.94 1.52
CA PRO A 86 -8.87 -6.91 0.45
C PRO A 86 -7.88 -6.94 -0.72
N MET A 87 -7.39 -5.78 -1.17
CA MET A 87 -6.35 -5.63 -2.18
C MET A 87 -5.00 -6.19 -1.72
N ALA A 88 -4.60 -5.97 -0.46
CA ALA A 88 -3.39 -6.56 0.11
C ALA A 88 -3.48 -8.09 0.11
N ILE A 89 -4.64 -8.63 0.49
CA ILE A 89 -4.94 -10.07 0.38
C ILE A 89 -4.83 -10.53 -1.08
N ALA A 90 -5.42 -9.80 -2.02
CA ALA A 90 -5.39 -10.15 -3.45
C ALA A 90 -3.98 -10.17 -4.05
N GLN A 91 -3.05 -9.36 -3.54
CA GLN A 91 -1.67 -9.34 -4.01
C GLN A 91 -0.79 -10.45 -3.41
N VAL A 92 -1.09 -10.88 -2.19
CA VAL A 92 -0.30 -11.90 -1.49
C VAL A 92 -0.82 -13.32 -1.73
N LEU A 93 -2.13 -13.48 -1.93
CA LEU A 93 -2.78 -14.78 -2.10
C LEU A 93 -2.15 -15.65 -3.22
N PRO A 94 -1.82 -15.13 -4.42
CA PRO A 94 -1.20 -15.96 -5.45
C PRO A 94 0.08 -16.63 -4.96
N ALA A 95 0.98 -15.87 -4.32
CA ALA A 95 2.22 -16.42 -3.77
C ALA A 95 1.96 -17.47 -2.68
N LEU A 96 0.96 -17.22 -1.81
CA LEU A 96 0.58 -18.16 -0.74
C LEU A 96 0.10 -19.52 -1.27
N VAL A 97 -0.45 -19.56 -2.49
CA VAL A 97 -0.90 -20.80 -3.15
C VAL A 97 0.10 -21.30 -4.20
N GLY A 98 1.34 -20.79 -4.19
CA GLY A 98 2.39 -21.21 -5.13
C GLY A 98 2.10 -20.83 -6.58
N ARG A 99 1.47 -19.67 -6.79
CA ARG A 99 1.12 -19.14 -8.11
C ARG A 99 1.67 -17.73 -8.29
N SER A 100 1.75 -17.31 -9.54
CA SER A 100 2.08 -15.96 -9.97
C SER A 100 1.09 -15.47 -11.03
N TYR A 101 1.15 -14.19 -11.37
CA TYR A 101 0.38 -13.67 -12.51
C TYR A 101 0.75 -14.29 -13.88
N LEU A 102 1.88 -15.02 -13.99
CA LEU A 102 2.20 -15.77 -15.20
C LEU A 102 1.35 -17.01 -15.39
N ASP A 103 0.74 -17.53 -14.32
CA ASP A 103 -0.11 -18.73 -14.35
C ASP A 103 -1.52 -18.46 -14.90
N VAL A 104 -1.89 -17.19 -15.09
CA VAL A 104 -3.25 -16.78 -15.48
C VAL A 104 -3.67 -17.40 -16.82
N ALA A 105 -2.74 -17.52 -17.78
CA ALA A 105 -3.03 -18.10 -19.09
C ALA A 105 -3.35 -19.61 -19.03
N GLY A 106 -2.94 -20.30 -17.97
CA GLY A 106 -3.13 -21.75 -17.77
C GLY A 106 -4.29 -22.12 -16.83
N LEU A 107 -5.15 -21.17 -16.47
CA LEU A 107 -6.26 -21.42 -15.55
C LEU A 107 -7.33 -22.32 -16.18
N ASP A 108 -7.56 -23.50 -15.58
CA ASP A 108 -8.66 -24.38 -15.93
C ASP A 108 -9.94 -23.98 -15.17
N CYS A 109 -10.80 -23.21 -15.85
CA CYS A 109 -12.11 -22.81 -15.33
C CYS A 109 -13.14 -23.95 -15.29
N ALA A 110 -12.88 -25.10 -15.93
CA ALA A 110 -13.77 -26.26 -15.83
C ALA A 110 -13.50 -27.07 -14.56
N ALA A 111 -12.24 -27.14 -14.11
CA ALA A 111 -11.86 -27.78 -12.84
C ALA A 111 -12.52 -27.14 -11.61
N THR A 112 -12.92 -25.86 -11.69
CA THR A 112 -13.59 -25.16 -10.59
C THR A 112 -15.09 -25.48 -10.47
N LYS A 113 -15.71 -26.11 -11.47
CA LYS A 113 -17.15 -26.50 -11.42
C LYS A 113 -17.45 -27.53 -10.33
N ASN A 114 -16.45 -28.31 -9.92
CA ASN A 114 -16.58 -29.32 -8.86
C ASN A 114 -16.18 -28.79 -7.47
N MET A 115 -15.73 -27.53 -7.36
CA MET A 115 -15.57 -26.91 -6.06
C MET A 115 -16.95 -26.58 -5.52
N SER A 116 -17.35 -27.27 -4.45
CA SER A 116 -18.53 -26.91 -3.68
C SER A 116 -18.45 -25.43 -3.31
N PRO A 117 -19.57 -24.68 -3.32
CA PRO A 117 -19.59 -23.35 -2.71
C PRO A 117 -18.99 -23.51 -1.31
N GLY A 118 -17.87 -22.86 -1.06
CA GLY A 118 -17.17 -22.99 0.22
C GLY A 118 -18.20 -22.82 1.33
N ARG A 119 -18.27 -23.80 2.24
CA ARG A 119 -19.12 -23.74 3.43
C ARG A 119 -18.95 -22.33 3.98
N GLN A 120 -20.01 -21.52 3.93
CA GLN A 120 -19.99 -20.21 4.55
C GLN A 120 -19.54 -20.44 5.98
N LEU A 121 -18.30 -20.06 6.27
CA LEU A 121 -17.87 -19.89 7.64
C LEU A 121 -18.90 -18.93 8.22
N PRO A 122 -19.52 -19.24 9.37
CA PRO A 122 -20.44 -18.31 9.99
C PRO A 122 -19.71 -16.97 10.01
N LEU A 123 -20.31 -15.96 9.38
CA LEU A 123 -19.83 -14.59 9.51
C LEU A 123 -19.60 -14.41 11.00
N SER A 124 -18.34 -14.17 11.39
CA SER A 124 -18.02 -13.86 12.78
C SER A 124 -19.06 -12.85 13.24
N PRO A 125 -19.73 -13.08 14.38
CA PRO A 125 -20.76 -12.17 14.83
C PRO A 125 -20.19 -10.76 14.70
N MET A 126 -20.92 -9.87 14.01
CA MET A 126 -20.63 -8.44 14.06
C MET A 126 -20.41 -8.16 15.54
N LEU A 127 -19.18 -7.79 15.90
CA LEU A 127 -18.88 -7.44 17.28
C LEU A 127 -19.89 -6.37 17.62
N GLY A 128 -20.83 -6.71 18.51
CA GLY A 128 -21.86 -5.77 18.92
C GLY A 128 -21.17 -4.48 19.30
N THR A 129 -21.76 -3.37 18.91
CA THR A 129 -21.47 -2.03 19.45
C THR A 129 -21.87 -2.00 20.93
N HIS A 130 -21.28 -2.87 21.76
CA HIS A 130 -21.08 -2.56 23.15
C HIS A 130 -20.01 -1.48 23.17
N GLY A 131 -20.46 -0.24 23.34
CA GLY A 131 -19.61 0.92 23.56
C GLY A 131 -18.82 0.73 24.84
N ILE A 132 -17.75 -0.06 24.77
CA ILE A 132 -16.62 0.09 25.67
C ILE A 132 -16.16 1.53 25.44
N PRO A 133 -16.12 2.39 26.48
CA PRO A 133 -15.54 3.72 26.34
C PRO A 133 -14.14 3.53 25.78
N ARG A 134 -13.95 3.96 24.53
CA ARG A 134 -12.62 3.97 23.94
C ARG A 134 -11.94 5.19 24.52
N ASP A 135 -10.76 4.99 25.09
CA ASP A 135 -9.93 6.11 25.53
C ASP A 135 -9.76 7.08 24.36
N LEU A 136 -9.78 8.38 24.67
CA LEU A 136 -9.51 9.41 23.68
C LEU A 136 -8.00 9.52 23.50
N ILE A 137 -7.57 9.70 22.27
CA ILE A 137 -6.18 10.00 21.92
C ILE A 137 -6.09 11.39 21.31
N GLN A 138 -4.99 12.07 21.56
CA GLN A 138 -4.65 13.34 20.93
C GLN A 138 -3.60 13.11 19.84
N VAL A 139 -3.89 13.56 18.63
CA VAL A 139 -3.00 13.44 17.47
C VAL A 139 -2.64 14.84 16.98
N HIS A 140 -1.35 15.09 16.75
CA HIS A 140 -0.88 16.32 16.11
C HIS A 140 -0.92 16.13 14.60
N TYR A 141 -1.72 16.94 13.90
CA TYR A 141 -1.87 16.85 12.46
C TYR A 141 -1.40 18.14 11.78
N SER A 142 -0.46 17.99 10.84
CA SER A 142 0.12 19.10 10.08
C SER A 142 -0.10 18.94 8.59
N ILE A 143 -0.33 20.05 7.89
CA ILE A 143 -0.37 20.13 6.43
C ILE A 143 0.69 21.12 5.94
N THR A 144 1.52 20.69 4.99
CA THR A 144 2.68 21.46 4.53
C THR A 144 2.77 21.46 3.01
N ASN A 145 2.93 22.65 2.44
CA ASN A 145 3.32 22.84 1.05
C ASN A 145 4.48 23.84 0.98
N THR A 146 5.63 23.36 0.51
CA THR A 146 6.82 24.17 0.21
C THR A 146 7.25 24.02 -1.25
N LEU A 147 6.45 23.35 -2.08
CA LEU A 147 6.83 22.93 -3.43
C LEU A 147 6.34 23.90 -4.51
N GLN A 148 5.06 24.24 -4.51
CA GLN A 148 4.48 25.04 -5.59
C GLN A 148 3.34 25.97 -5.13
N GLY A 149 3.14 27.05 -5.88
CA GLY A 149 2.12 28.05 -5.57
C GLY A 149 2.44 28.80 -4.27
N LYS A 150 1.41 29.08 -3.47
CA LYS A 150 1.59 29.75 -2.18
C LYS A 150 2.01 28.73 -1.12
N HIS A 151 3.17 28.92 -0.53
CA HIS A 151 3.65 28.07 0.56
C HIS A 151 2.75 28.23 1.79
N PHE A 152 2.50 27.12 2.47
CA PHE A 152 1.76 27.11 3.72
C PHE A 152 2.23 25.97 4.62
N GLN A 153 2.09 26.20 5.93
CA GLN A 153 2.30 25.20 6.96
C GLN A 153 1.29 25.48 8.06
N TYR A 154 0.42 24.51 8.33
CA TYR A 154 -0.59 24.61 9.37
C TYR A 154 -0.59 23.36 10.21
N SER A 155 -0.83 23.51 11.51
CA SER A 155 -0.87 22.41 12.46
C SER A 155 -2.05 22.57 13.40
N THR A 156 -2.64 21.45 13.81
CA THR A 156 -3.68 21.39 14.85
C THR A 156 -3.51 20.13 15.69
N SER A 157 -4.06 20.15 16.90
CA SER A 157 -4.19 18.94 17.71
C SER A 157 -5.65 18.48 17.66
N VAL A 158 -5.85 17.21 17.36
CA VAL A 158 -7.17 16.61 17.15
C VAL A 158 -7.39 15.54 18.20
N THR A 159 -8.57 15.52 18.81
CA THR A 159 -8.95 14.47 19.78
C THR A 159 -9.93 13.50 19.13
N VAL A 160 -9.58 12.22 19.07
CA VAL A 160 -10.43 11.16 18.50
C VAL A 160 -10.46 9.93 19.41
N PRO A 161 -11.50 9.07 19.32
CA PRO A 161 -11.47 7.78 19.99
C PRO A 161 -10.29 6.92 19.54
N SER A 162 -9.68 6.19 20.47
CA SER A 162 -8.61 5.23 20.17
C SER A 162 -9.05 4.20 19.10
N GLY A 163 -8.15 3.90 18.17
CA GLY A 163 -8.42 3.02 17.03
C GLY A 163 -9.18 3.68 15.87
N SER A 164 -9.41 4.99 15.93
CA SER A 164 -9.86 5.79 14.78
C SER A 164 -8.79 5.79 13.68
N THR A 165 -9.23 5.94 12.42
CA THR A 165 -8.32 6.00 11.28
C THR A 165 -7.78 7.42 11.10
N LEU A 166 -6.69 7.57 10.35
CA LEU A 166 -6.15 8.88 9.96
C LEU A 166 -7.19 9.71 9.18
N LEU A 167 -8.05 9.08 8.40
CA LEU A 167 -9.17 9.76 7.75
C LEU A 167 -10.08 10.46 8.78
N GLN A 168 -10.42 9.79 9.89
CA GLN A 168 -11.23 10.42 10.94
C GLN A 168 -10.50 11.61 11.57
N VAL A 169 -9.18 11.54 11.75
CA VAL A 169 -8.37 12.66 12.24
C VAL A 169 -8.45 13.85 11.28
N MET A 170 -8.35 13.60 9.97
CA MET A 170 -8.48 14.64 8.94
C MET A 170 -9.87 15.26 8.92
N GLU A 171 -10.93 14.46 9.08
CA GLU A 171 -12.32 14.92 9.14
C GLU A 171 -12.55 15.83 10.36
N VAL A 172 -12.08 15.45 11.54
CA VAL A 172 -12.21 16.29 12.75
C VAL A 172 -11.36 17.56 12.63
N ALA A 173 -10.13 17.48 12.11
CA ALA A 173 -9.29 18.66 11.85
C ALA A 173 -10.00 19.68 10.94
N ALA A 174 -10.73 19.19 9.95
CA ALA A 174 -11.50 19.99 9.01
C ALA A 174 -12.73 20.68 9.60
N GLU A 175 -13.29 20.12 10.65
CA GLU A 175 -14.45 20.64 11.38
C GLU A 175 -14.03 21.66 12.43
N ASP A 176 -12.96 21.39 13.18
CA ASP A 176 -12.50 22.24 14.29
C ASP A 176 -11.87 23.55 13.80
N ASN A 177 -11.22 23.54 12.63
CA ASN A 177 -10.48 24.70 12.11
C ASN A 177 -10.91 25.08 10.68
N PRO A 178 -12.18 25.48 10.47
CA PRO A 178 -12.72 25.71 9.13
C PRO A 178 -12.07 26.91 8.43
N GLN A 179 -11.42 27.86 9.09
CA GLN A 179 -10.74 28.96 8.40
C GLN A 179 -9.38 28.54 7.82
N THR A 180 -8.69 27.62 8.49
CA THR A 180 -7.42 27.04 8.04
C THR A 180 -7.66 25.92 7.03
N PHE A 181 -8.76 25.18 7.19
CA PHE A 181 -9.07 24.02 6.38
C PHE A 181 -10.24 24.25 5.39
N ARG A 182 -11.03 25.33 5.44
CA ARG A 182 -12.12 25.64 4.48
C ARG A 182 -12.13 27.14 4.09
N PRO A 183 -11.25 27.57 3.19
CA PRO A 183 -11.02 29.01 2.97
C PRO A 183 -12.14 29.77 2.22
N GLU A 184 -13.19 29.14 1.66
CA GLU A 184 -14.20 29.87 0.86
C GLU A 184 -15.68 29.45 1.11
N PRO A 185 -16.63 30.40 1.30
CA PRO A 185 -18.03 30.08 1.64
C PRO A 185 -18.95 29.71 0.46
N SER A 186 -18.55 30.01 -0.79
CA SER A 186 -19.43 29.95 -1.97
C SER A 186 -19.25 28.69 -2.83
N GLN A 187 -18.24 27.89 -2.54
CA GLN A 187 -18.14 26.50 -2.99
C GLN A 187 -18.16 25.63 -1.75
N LEU A 188 -18.76 24.46 -1.81
CA LEU A 188 -18.73 23.45 -0.77
C LEU A 188 -17.28 22.93 -0.63
N SER A 189 -16.37 23.77 -0.12
CA SER A 189 -14.94 23.49 0.02
C SER A 189 -14.77 22.55 1.20
N ARG A 190 -14.83 21.25 0.91
CA ARG A 190 -14.21 20.25 1.78
C ARG A 190 -12.72 20.60 1.88
N SER A 191 -12.21 20.53 3.09
CA SER A 191 -10.81 20.80 3.42
C SER A 191 -9.79 19.92 2.72
N PHE A 192 -10.25 18.76 2.29
CA PHE A 192 -9.54 17.86 1.43
C PHE A 192 -10.54 17.16 0.51
N GLN A 193 -10.05 16.66 -0.61
CA GLN A 193 -10.79 15.84 -1.55
C GLN A 193 -10.15 14.46 -1.62
N MET A 194 -10.98 13.45 -1.93
CA MET A 194 -10.54 12.07 -2.05
C MET A 194 -11.26 11.38 -3.19
N GLU A 195 -10.63 10.34 -3.69
CA GLU A 195 -11.21 9.38 -4.63
C GLU A 195 -11.11 7.98 -4.05
N GLN A 196 -12.09 7.13 -4.38
CA GLN A 196 -12.07 5.74 -3.97
C GLN A 196 -11.20 4.93 -4.93
N ALA A 197 -10.12 4.35 -4.40
CA ALA A 197 -9.25 3.43 -5.12
C ALA A 197 -9.42 1.98 -4.61
N SER A 198 -8.83 1.01 -5.32
CA SER A 198 -8.80 -0.40 -4.88
C SER A 198 -8.11 -0.60 -3.53
N TRP A 199 -7.20 0.32 -3.18
CA TRP A 199 -6.52 0.31 -1.88
C TRP A 199 -7.29 1.01 -0.76
N GLY A 200 -8.34 1.78 -1.08
CA GLY A 200 -9.06 2.59 -0.12
C GLY A 200 -9.21 4.05 -0.57
N PRO A 201 -9.64 4.95 0.33
CA PRO A 201 -9.69 6.38 0.04
C PRO A 201 -8.28 6.93 -0.23
N TYR A 202 -8.12 7.57 -1.38
CA TYR A 202 -6.89 8.24 -1.80
C TYR A 202 -7.10 9.74 -1.76
N VAL A 203 -6.22 10.46 -1.05
CA VAL A 203 -6.32 11.92 -0.90
C VAL A 203 -5.77 12.60 -2.15
N THR A 204 -6.64 13.31 -2.86
CA THR A 204 -6.29 13.98 -4.12
C THR A 204 -5.95 15.45 -3.94
N SER A 205 -6.51 16.10 -2.92
CA SER A 205 -6.31 17.52 -2.66
C SER A 205 -6.44 17.83 -1.17
N ILE A 206 -5.65 18.76 -0.66
CA ILE A 206 -5.78 19.34 0.69
C ILE A 206 -5.62 20.85 0.56
N HIS A 207 -6.47 21.62 1.24
CA HIS A 207 -6.45 23.08 1.21
C HIS A 207 -6.49 23.66 -0.22
N GLY A 208 -7.27 23.03 -1.09
CA GLY A 208 -7.43 23.44 -2.50
C GLY A 208 -6.24 23.11 -3.43
N LEU A 209 -5.16 22.52 -2.91
CA LEU A 209 -4.00 22.12 -3.69
C LEU A 209 -4.09 20.63 -4.05
N ALA A 210 -4.36 20.34 -5.32
CA ALA A 210 -4.46 18.98 -5.84
C ALA A 210 -3.11 18.45 -6.34
N GLY A 211 -2.90 17.14 -6.19
CA GLY A 211 -1.82 16.42 -6.87
C GLY A 211 -2.06 16.33 -8.38
N SER A 212 -0.98 16.20 -9.15
CA SER A 212 -0.99 16.19 -10.62
C SER A 212 -0.12 15.06 -11.14
N LYS A 213 -0.64 14.29 -12.11
CA LYS A 213 0.12 13.20 -12.73
C LYS A 213 1.19 13.74 -13.68
N GLU A 214 0.86 14.83 -14.36
CA GLU A 214 1.71 15.55 -15.30
C GLU A 214 2.90 16.18 -14.57
N ASP A 215 2.64 16.83 -13.43
CA ASP A 215 3.68 17.48 -12.62
C ASP A 215 4.35 16.53 -11.63
N ARG A 216 3.88 15.27 -11.58
CA ARG A 216 4.34 14.22 -10.66
C ARG A 216 4.26 14.65 -9.19
N THR A 217 3.15 15.28 -8.81
CA THR A 217 2.90 15.78 -7.45
C THR A 217 1.78 15.04 -6.74
N TYR A 218 1.88 14.89 -5.42
CA TYR A 218 0.92 14.18 -4.59
C TYR A 218 0.99 14.60 -3.12
N TRP A 219 0.02 14.16 -2.32
CA TRP A 219 0.05 14.31 -0.87
C TRP A 219 0.66 13.06 -0.22
N GLN A 220 1.82 13.23 0.39
CA GLN A 220 2.54 12.20 1.12
C GLN A 220 2.22 12.32 2.62
N PHE A 221 1.92 11.20 3.27
CA PHE A 221 1.69 11.15 4.71
C PHE A 221 2.91 10.57 5.42
N LEU A 222 3.34 11.24 6.48
CA LEU A 222 4.56 10.92 7.22
C LEU A 222 4.28 10.86 8.72
N HIS A 223 5.09 10.09 9.42
CA HIS A 223 5.29 10.15 10.85
C HIS A 223 6.80 10.19 11.14
N ALA A 224 7.25 11.16 11.93
CA ALA A 224 8.67 11.33 12.29
C ALA A 224 9.63 11.39 11.06
N GLY A 225 9.15 11.92 9.93
CA GLY A 225 9.90 11.97 8.67
C GLY A 225 9.84 10.71 7.81
N ASP A 226 9.32 9.60 8.33
CA ASP A 226 9.14 8.35 7.59
C ASP A 226 7.75 8.28 6.94
N ALA A 227 7.69 7.77 5.71
CA ALA A 227 6.43 7.61 5.01
C ALA A 227 5.57 6.49 5.61
N LEU A 228 4.27 6.74 5.71
CA LEU A 228 3.32 5.72 6.17
C LEU A 228 3.18 4.62 5.12
N ASP A 229 3.19 3.37 5.58
CA ASP A 229 2.98 2.19 4.73
C ASP A 229 1.49 1.93 4.40
N GLU A 230 0.58 2.68 5.02
CA GLU A 230 -0.87 2.50 4.91
C GLU A 230 -1.58 3.78 4.46
N GLY A 231 -2.75 3.61 3.83
CA GLY A 231 -3.60 4.73 3.43
C GLY A 231 -4.37 5.33 4.61
N VAL A 232 -4.90 6.55 4.41
CA VAL A 232 -5.65 7.28 5.46
C VAL A 232 -6.88 6.52 5.97
N GLY A 233 -7.45 5.62 5.16
CA GLY A 233 -8.60 4.80 5.52
C GLY A 233 -8.27 3.56 6.36
N THR A 234 -7.00 3.19 6.52
CA THR A 234 -6.58 2.01 7.27
C THR A 234 -5.62 2.34 8.41
N TYR A 235 -4.72 3.31 8.20
CA TYR A 235 -3.75 3.73 9.20
C TYR A 235 -4.45 4.23 10.47
N LYS A 236 -4.00 3.77 11.63
CA LYS A 236 -4.54 4.12 12.95
C LYS A 236 -3.47 4.79 13.78
N PRO A 237 -3.55 6.12 13.94
CA PRO A 237 -2.60 6.85 14.77
C PRO A 237 -2.67 6.43 16.25
N HIS A 238 -1.57 6.62 16.97
CA HIS A 238 -1.50 6.46 18.42
C HIS A 238 -1.54 7.79 19.17
N ASP A 239 -1.68 7.73 20.49
CA ASP A 239 -1.70 8.93 21.33
C ASP A 239 -0.38 9.70 21.26
N GLY A 240 -0.46 11.02 21.17
CA GLY A 240 0.67 11.94 21.02
C GLY A 240 1.36 11.89 19.66
N GLU A 241 0.85 11.12 18.69
CA GLU A 241 1.49 10.97 17.40
C GLU A 241 1.45 12.25 16.57
N HIS A 242 2.54 12.57 15.88
CA HIS A 242 2.58 13.64 14.88
C HIS A 242 2.48 13.04 13.48
N ILE A 243 1.38 13.33 12.79
CA ILE A 243 1.16 13.01 11.38
C ILE A 243 1.29 14.25 10.52
N GLU A 244 2.10 14.16 9.47
CA GLU A 244 2.34 15.23 8.51
C GLU A 244 1.82 14.84 7.14
N ALA A 245 0.92 15.64 6.56
CA ALA A 245 0.58 15.59 5.14
C ALA A 245 1.44 16.63 4.40
N VAL A 246 2.38 16.17 3.59
CA VAL A 246 3.33 17.02 2.87
C VAL A 246 3.05 16.92 1.37
N PHE A 247 2.95 18.07 0.71
CA PHE A 247 2.82 18.11 -0.74
C PHE A 247 4.18 17.86 -1.39
N SER A 248 4.30 16.72 -2.07
CA SER A 248 5.57 16.12 -2.50
C SER A 248 5.57 15.77 -3.99
N THR A 249 6.73 15.35 -4.50
CA THR A 249 6.91 14.79 -5.85
C THR A 249 7.30 13.32 -5.83
N TYR A 250 7.03 12.59 -6.92
CA TYR A 250 7.46 11.20 -7.14
C TYR A 250 8.16 11.01 -8.47
#